data_AF-A0A1V5IF30-F1
#
_entry.id   AF-A0A1V5IF30-F1
#
_cell.length_a   1.000
_cell.length_b   1.000
_cell.length_c   1.000
_cell.angle_alpha   90.00
_cell.angle_beta   90.00
_cell.angle_gamma   90.00
#
_symmetry.space_group_name_H-M   'P 1'
#
loop_
_entity.id
_entity.type
_entity.pdbx_description
1 polymer ?
#
loop_
_entity_poly.entity_id
_entity_poly.type
_entity_poly.pdbx_seq_one_letter_code
_entity_poly.pdbx_strand_id
1 'polypeptide(L)'
;MDADRYSFSETGFLGERIPVQVSDVSLSGDCPRNSCSYNSSDRFTITFPKGNYTVHYTGPVRDNHFLATFPEPYSVKVILPPPFDVRNRFIGSLSPGAEVREGDGGTIFITWNSTKNAELRFYTENRVTLLTMFGQFWIIIAVVLLLPFLFTRKKKAG
;
A
#
# COMPACT_ATOMS: atom_id res chain seq x y z
N MET A 1 5.08 -2.33 23.12
CA MET A 1 6.26 -3.08 22.68
C MET A 1 7.37 -2.82 23.66
N ASP A 2 7.88 -3.85 24.33
CA ASP A 2 9.07 -3.74 25.18
C ASP A 2 10.29 -4.18 24.34
N ALA A 3 10.49 -3.48 23.21
CA ALA A 3 11.50 -3.80 22.22
C ALA A 3 12.73 -2.91 22.42
N ASP A 4 13.89 -3.52 22.52
CA ASP A 4 15.22 -2.89 22.58
C ASP A 4 15.89 -2.83 21.19
N ARG A 5 15.23 -3.40 20.18
CA ARG A 5 15.71 -3.53 18.81
C ARG A 5 14.56 -3.38 17.82
N TYR A 6 14.78 -2.64 16.73
CA TYR A 6 13.89 -2.57 15.58
C TYR A 6 14.64 -2.89 14.30
N SER A 7 14.06 -3.76 13.47
CA SER A 7 14.61 -4.15 12.17
C SER A 7 13.72 -3.59 11.07
N PHE A 8 14.32 -2.88 10.12
CA PHE A 8 13.63 -2.38 8.93
C PHE A 8 13.52 -3.52 7.91
N SER A 9 12.30 -4.02 7.71
CA SER A 9 12.03 -5.09 6.77
C SER A 9 10.67 -4.91 6.11
N GLU A 10 10.60 -5.30 4.84
CA GLU A 10 9.37 -5.43 4.07
C GLU A 10 9.01 -6.90 3.89
N THR A 11 7.74 -7.18 3.66
CA THR A 11 7.26 -8.55 3.42
C THR A 11 7.40 -8.87 1.92
N GLY A 12 8.20 -9.89 1.59
CA GLY A 12 8.35 -10.42 0.24
C GLY A 12 7.17 -11.28 -0.21
N PHE A 13 7.18 -11.70 -1.47
CA PHE A 13 6.09 -12.45 -2.11
C PHE A 13 5.72 -13.76 -1.39
N LEU A 14 6.68 -14.41 -0.73
CA LEU A 14 6.47 -15.65 0.02
C LEU A 14 6.23 -15.41 1.51
N GLY A 15 6.01 -14.16 1.93
CA GLY A 15 5.88 -13.79 3.35
C GLY A 15 7.22 -13.67 4.09
N GLU A 16 8.34 -13.78 3.38
CA GLU A 16 9.69 -13.61 3.90
C GLU A 16 9.97 -12.14 4.29
N ARG A 17 10.81 -11.92 5.30
CA ARG A 17 11.24 -10.57 5.67
C ARG A 17 12.48 -10.16 4.88
N ILE A 18 12.31 -9.19 3.99
CA ILE A 18 13.38 -8.65 3.16
C ILE A 18 13.91 -7.38 3.84
N PRO A 19 15.21 -7.29 4.18
CA PRO A 19 15.77 -6.09 4.78
C PRO A 19 15.67 -4.90 3.82
N VAL A 20 15.16 -3.77 4.31
CA VAL A 20 15.00 -2.55 3.51
C VAL A 20 15.96 -1.48 4.01
N GLN A 21 16.71 -0.90 3.07
CA GLN A 21 17.54 0.25 3.36
C GLN A 21 16.67 1.49 3.54
N VAL A 22 16.77 2.12 4.70
CA VAL A 22 16.01 3.32 5.07
C VAL A 22 16.95 4.52 5.27
N SER A 23 16.41 5.72 5.09
CA SER A 23 17.07 7.00 5.38
C SER A 23 16.33 7.76 6.48
N ASP A 24 16.95 8.84 6.97
CA ASP A 24 16.32 9.82 7.88
C ASP A 24 15.74 9.20 9.16
N VAL A 25 16.43 8.19 9.71
CA VAL A 25 16.00 7.50 10.92
C VAL A 25 16.11 8.43 12.11
N SER A 26 15.00 8.63 12.81
CA SER A 26 14.95 9.39 14.06
C SER A 26 14.03 8.71 15.08
N LEU A 27 14.35 8.92 16.36
CA LEU A 27 13.53 8.48 17.47
C LEU A 27 12.89 9.69 18.15
N SER A 28 11.65 9.53 18.57
CA SER A 28 10.91 10.51 19.37
C SER A 28 10.15 9.78 20.47
N GLY A 29 9.82 10.47 21.57
CA GLY A 29 9.10 9.87 22.70
C GLY A 29 9.59 10.41 24.03
N ASP A 30 9.35 9.64 25.09
CA ASP A 30 9.71 10.02 26.45
C ASP A 30 11.18 9.70 26.74
N CYS A 31 12.05 10.64 26.39
CA CYS A 31 13.50 10.50 26.50
C CYS A 31 14.05 11.28 27.69
N PRO A 32 14.94 10.68 28.52
CA PRO A 32 15.44 11.29 29.76
C PRO A 32 16.14 12.67 29.61
N ARG A 33 16.48 13.08 28.38
CA ARG A 33 17.19 14.34 28.08
C ARG A 33 16.65 15.09 26.86
N ASN A 34 15.35 14.94 26.54
CA ASN A 34 14.71 15.53 25.35
C ASN A 34 15.35 15.17 23.99
N SER A 35 16.29 14.23 23.97
CA SER A 35 16.94 13.72 22.76
C SER A 35 16.99 12.20 22.84
N CYS A 36 16.35 11.54 21.88
CA CYS A 36 16.33 10.10 21.78
C CYS A 36 17.51 9.66 20.90
N SER A 37 18.48 9.01 21.51
CA SER A 37 19.61 8.42 20.79
C SER A 37 19.34 6.96 20.47
N TYR A 38 19.69 6.55 19.26
CA TYR A 38 19.77 5.14 18.87
C TYR A 38 21.20 4.79 18.51
N ASN A 39 21.53 3.51 18.67
CA ASN A 39 22.73 2.94 18.09
C ASN A 39 22.34 2.10 16.87
N SER A 40 23.12 2.20 15.79
CA SER A 40 22.91 1.39 14.59
C SER A 40 23.79 0.16 14.68
N SER A 41 23.17 -1.01 14.88
CA SER A 41 23.91 -2.28 14.91
C SER A 41 24.35 -2.74 13.51
N ASP A 42 23.55 -2.42 12.49
CA ASP A 42 23.80 -2.65 11.06
C ASP A 42 22.94 -1.66 10.25
N ARG A 43 23.08 -1.65 8.92
CA ARG A 43 22.31 -0.82 7.98
C ARG A 43 20.79 -1.04 8.02
N PHE A 44 20.32 -2.11 8.66
CA PHE A 44 18.91 -2.51 8.70
C PHE A 44 18.35 -2.62 10.11
N THR A 45 19.14 -2.33 11.14
CA THR A 45 18.70 -2.52 12.53
C THR A 45 19.24 -1.42 13.43
N ILE A 46 18.30 -0.80 14.16
CA ILE A 46 18.60 0.10 15.27
C ILE A 46 18.33 -0.58 16.62
N THR A 47 19.10 -0.20 17.61
CA THR A 47 18.93 -0.58 19.02
C THR A 47 18.75 0.67 19.86
N PHE A 48 17.84 0.62 20.82
CA PHE A 48 17.50 1.73 21.69
C PHE A 48 17.10 1.22 23.08
N PRO A 49 17.19 2.05 24.13
CA PRO A 49 16.76 1.67 25.47
C PRO A 49 15.30 1.22 25.45
N LYS A 50 14.89 0.36 26.39
CA LYS A 50 13.48 0.01 26.52
C LYS A 50 12.67 1.23 26.98
N GLY A 51 11.57 1.52 26.30
CA GLY A 51 10.70 2.65 26.58
C GLY A 51 9.62 2.85 25.53
N ASN A 52 8.83 3.91 25.69
CA ASN A 52 7.76 4.28 24.75
C ASN A 52 8.30 5.25 23.69
N TYR A 53 8.80 4.68 22.60
CA TYR A 53 9.43 5.41 21.51
C TYR A 53 8.67 5.23 20.19
N THR A 54 8.67 6.29 19.41
CA THR A 54 8.20 6.31 18.03
C THR A 54 9.41 6.44 17.11
N VAL A 55 9.56 5.45 16.24
CA VAL A 55 10.59 5.42 15.18
C VAL A 55 10.01 6.11 13.94
N HIS A 56 10.72 7.12 13.43
CA HIS A 56 10.45 7.72 12.13
C HIS A 56 11.57 7.34 11.17
N TYR A 57 11.21 6.97 9.94
CA TYR A 57 12.17 6.62 8.90
C TYR A 57 11.55 6.85 7.53
N THR A 58 12.41 7.00 6.52
CA THR A 58 12.03 7.09 5.12
C THR A 58 12.52 5.84 4.39
N GLY A 59 11.62 5.16 3.67
CA GLY A 59 11.94 3.94 2.93
C GLY A 59 11.43 3.99 1.49
N PRO A 60 12.02 3.21 0.58
CA PRO A 60 11.50 3.08 -0.78
C PRO A 60 10.14 2.36 -0.78
N VAL A 61 9.24 2.80 -1.66
CA VAL A 61 8.00 2.08 -1.99
C VAL A 61 8.10 1.61 -3.43
N ARG A 62 7.88 0.32 -3.69
CA ARG A 62 8.05 -0.30 -5.01
C ARG A 62 6.71 -0.72 -5.60
N ASP A 63 6.62 -0.70 -6.92
CA ASP A 63 5.47 -1.23 -7.69
C ASP A 63 4.09 -0.66 -7.33
N ASN A 64 4.07 0.55 -6.76
CA ASN A 64 2.89 1.17 -6.17
C ASN A 64 2.15 0.25 -5.17
N HIS A 65 2.93 -0.52 -4.42
CA HIS A 65 2.44 -1.49 -3.47
C HIS A 65 3.10 -1.24 -2.12
N PHE A 66 2.29 -1.16 -1.08
CA PHE A 66 2.76 -1.07 0.30
C PHE A 66 2.20 -2.26 1.06
N LEU A 67 3.09 -3.00 1.69
CA LEU A 67 2.76 -4.17 2.49
C LEU A 67 3.52 -4.13 3.81
N ALA A 68 2.77 -4.17 4.91
CA ALA A 68 3.31 -4.27 6.26
C ALA A 68 2.65 -5.42 7.01
N THR A 69 3.46 -6.34 7.52
CA THR A 69 3.03 -7.48 8.34
C THR A 69 3.52 -7.31 9.77
N PHE A 70 2.59 -7.39 10.71
CA PHE A 70 2.81 -7.20 12.12
C PHE A 70 2.66 -8.52 12.89
N PRO A 71 3.44 -8.75 13.96
CA PRO A 71 3.31 -9.95 14.79
C PRO A 71 1.96 -10.00 15.53
N GLU A 72 1.47 -8.83 15.93
CA GLU A 72 0.19 -8.62 16.61
C GLU A 72 -0.67 -7.63 15.82
N PRO A 73 -2.01 -7.63 16.01
CA PRO A 73 -2.86 -6.64 15.35
C PRO A 73 -2.58 -5.23 15.88
N TYR A 74 -2.37 -4.28 14.97
CA TYR A 74 -2.20 -2.86 15.31
C TYR A 74 -3.20 -1.98 14.56
N SER A 75 -3.39 -0.77 15.09
CA SER A 75 -4.04 0.30 14.34
C SER A 75 -3.04 0.92 13.38
N VAL A 76 -3.40 0.96 12.10
CA VAL A 76 -2.53 1.44 11.03
C VAL A 76 -3.24 2.57 10.30
N LYS A 77 -2.54 3.68 10.10
CA LYS A 77 -3.02 4.81 9.28
C LYS A 77 -2.01 5.06 8.17
N VAL A 78 -2.48 4.97 6.94
CA VAL A 78 -1.72 5.35 5.75
C VAL A 78 -2.33 6.63 5.18
N ILE A 79 -1.46 7.56 4.81
CA ILE A 79 -1.83 8.83 4.19
C ILE A 79 -1.26 8.79 2.78
N LEU A 80 -2.15 8.81 1.79
CA LEU A 80 -1.79 8.76 0.40
C LEU A 80 -1.97 10.17 -0.21
N PRO A 81 -0.88 10.85 -0.62
CA PRO A 81 -0.97 12.17 -1.22
C PRO A 81 -1.45 12.10 -2.68
N PRO A 82 -1.97 13.20 -3.24
CA PRO A 82 -2.17 13.33 -4.68
C PRO A 82 -0.86 13.13 -5.47
N PRO A 83 -0.87 12.57 -6.69
CA PRO A 83 -2.03 12.14 -7.50
C PRO A 83 -2.37 10.64 -7.33
N PHE A 84 -2.04 10.03 -6.20
CA PHE A 84 -2.24 8.59 -5.99
C PHE A 84 -3.63 8.26 -5.45
N ASP A 85 -4.22 7.16 -5.92
CA ASP A 85 -5.55 6.69 -5.52
C ASP A 85 -5.59 5.15 -5.36
N VAL A 86 -6.56 4.65 -4.60
CA VAL A 86 -6.80 3.24 -4.27
C VAL A 86 -8.26 2.82 -4.45
N ARG A 87 -9.17 3.75 -4.77
CA ARG A 87 -10.62 3.52 -4.77
C ARG A 87 -11.10 2.59 -5.88
N ASN A 88 -10.41 2.54 -7.02
CA ASN A 88 -10.75 1.66 -8.13
C ASN A 88 -10.26 0.22 -7.89
N ARG A 89 -11.21 -0.69 -7.65
CA ARG A 89 -10.94 -2.12 -7.35
C ARG A 89 -10.34 -2.93 -8.50
N PHE A 90 -10.33 -2.42 -9.73
CA PHE A 90 -9.74 -3.13 -10.88
C PHE A 90 -8.22 -2.95 -10.99
N ILE A 91 -7.68 -1.90 -10.39
CA ILE A 91 -6.27 -1.50 -10.52
C ILE A 91 -5.60 -1.19 -9.18
N GLY A 92 -6.38 -0.98 -8.13
CA GLY A 92 -5.93 -0.91 -6.75
C GLY A 92 -6.47 -2.07 -5.91
N SER A 93 -5.84 -2.30 -4.77
CA SER A 93 -6.27 -3.28 -3.77
C SER A 93 -6.04 -2.74 -2.37
N LEU A 94 -6.84 -3.22 -1.42
CA LEU A 94 -6.73 -2.91 0.01
C LEU A 94 -6.95 -4.20 0.79
N SER A 95 -6.16 -4.42 1.84
CA SER A 95 -6.41 -5.54 2.74
C SER A 95 -7.76 -5.37 3.46
N PRO A 96 -8.42 -6.48 3.84
CA PRO A 96 -9.71 -6.44 4.53
C PRO A 96 -9.68 -5.59 5.81
N GLY A 97 -10.79 -4.91 6.09
CA GLY A 97 -10.91 -4.04 7.27
C GLY A 97 -10.34 -2.64 7.11
N ALA A 98 -9.90 -2.26 5.90
CA ALA A 98 -9.52 -0.90 5.56
C ALA A 98 -10.76 0.01 5.45
N GLU A 99 -10.76 1.15 6.14
CA GLU A 99 -11.65 2.27 5.90
C GLU A 99 -10.93 3.34 5.08
N VAL A 100 -11.55 3.80 4.00
CA VAL A 100 -11.01 4.86 3.14
C VAL A 100 -11.82 6.13 3.35
N ARG A 101 -11.13 7.24 3.62
CA ARG A 101 -11.74 8.57 3.76
C ARG A 101 -10.99 9.56 2.90
N GLU A 102 -11.72 10.41 2.20
CA GLU A 102 -11.16 11.52 1.43
C GLU A 102 -10.97 12.72 2.35
N GLY A 103 -9.78 13.28 2.31
CA GLY A 103 -9.39 14.50 3.02
C GLY A 103 -9.41 15.71 2.12
N ASP A 104 -9.02 16.85 2.70
CA ASP A 104 -8.89 18.09 1.95
C ASP A 104 -7.78 17.99 0.90
N GLY A 105 -8.00 18.64 -0.25
CA GLY A 105 -7.02 18.70 -1.34
C GLY A 105 -6.74 17.37 -2.04
N GLY A 106 -7.66 16.39 -1.96
CA GLY A 106 -7.55 15.10 -2.65
C GLY A 106 -6.62 14.09 -1.95
N THR A 107 -6.23 14.37 -0.71
CA THR A 107 -5.47 13.41 0.12
C THR A 107 -6.39 12.25 0.53
N ILE A 108 -5.89 11.02 0.48
CA ILE A 108 -6.68 9.85 0.89
C ILE A 108 -6.13 9.31 2.22
N PHE A 109 -7.00 9.16 3.20
CA PHE A 109 -6.71 8.53 4.47
C PHE A 109 -7.22 7.10 4.47
N ILE A 110 -6.34 6.15 4.75
CA ILE A 110 -6.66 4.73 4.81
C ILE A 110 -6.35 4.25 6.22
N THR A 111 -7.36 3.74 6.92
CA THR A 111 -7.24 3.37 8.34
C THR A 111 -7.69 1.94 8.58
N TRP A 112 -6.89 1.21 9.34
CA TRP A 112 -7.26 -0.08 9.92
C TRP A 112 -7.33 0.09 11.44
N ASN A 113 -8.45 -0.29 12.05
CA ASN A 113 -8.61 -0.23 13.51
C ASN A 113 -7.77 -1.32 14.20
N SER A 114 -7.73 -2.52 13.62
CA SER A 114 -6.97 -3.66 14.12
C SER A 114 -6.64 -4.60 12.95
N THR A 115 -5.38 -4.65 12.53
CA THR A 115 -4.93 -5.56 11.47
C THR A 115 -3.53 -6.11 11.73
N LYS A 116 -3.31 -7.36 11.33
CA LYS A 116 -1.96 -7.95 11.26
C LYS A 116 -1.28 -7.67 9.92
N ASN A 117 -2.06 -7.39 8.87
CA ASN A 117 -1.56 -7.17 7.51
C ASN A 117 -2.21 -5.91 6.95
N ALA A 118 -1.42 -4.86 6.82
CA ALA A 118 -1.79 -3.66 6.09
C ALA A 118 -1.20 -3.75 4.69
N GLU A 119 -2.06 -4.01 3.71
CA GLU A 119 -1.67 -4.09 2.30
C GLU A 119 -2.49 -3.07 1.53
N LEU A 120 -1.83 -2.29 0.68
CA LEU A 120 -2.50 -1.44 -0.28
C LEU A 120 -1.73 -1.38 -1.60
N ARG A 121 -2.47 -1.41 -2.69
CA ARG A 121 -1.95 -1.15 -4.03
C ARG A 121 -2.61 0.11 -4.57
N PHE A 122 -1.79 1.10 -4.85
CA PHE A 122 -2.22 2.40 -5.32
C PHE A 122 -1.89 2.58 -6.80
N TYR A 123 -2.53 3.56 -7.44
CA TYR A 123 -2.35 3.88 -8.84
C TYR A 123 -2.42 5.38 -9.05
N THR A 124 -1.97 5.84 -10.21
CA THR A 124 -2.10 7.23 -10.64
C THR A 124 -3.22 7.35 -11.67
N GLU A 125 -3.74 8.56 -11.88
CA GLU A 125 -4.78 8.83 -12.88
C GLU A 125 -4.41 8.30 -14.28
N ASN A 126 -3.15 8.42 -14.69
CA ASN A 126 -2.66 7.88 -15.96
C ASN A 126 -2.92 6.37 -16.11
N ARG A 127 -2.86 5.60 -15.02
CA ARG A 127 -3.19 4.15 -15.05
C ARG A 127 -4.68 3.92 -15.28
N VAL A 128 -5.54 4.80 -14.77
CA VAL A 128 -6.99 4.76 -15.05
C VAL A 128 -7.23 5.02 -16.53
N THR A 129 -6.59 6.05 -17.10
CA THR A 129 -6.72 6.37 -18.53
C THR A 129 -6.32 5.18 -19.41
N LEU A 130 -5.20 4.53 -19.10
CA LEU A 130 -4.74 3.34 -19.82
C LEU A 130 -5.74 2.17 -19.71
N LEU A 131 -6.29 1.93 -18.52
CA LEU A 131 -7.31 0.89 -18.33
C LEU A 131 -8.57 1.16 -19.15
N THR A 132 -9.03 2.42 -19.17
CA THR A 132 -10.21 2.83 -19.95
C THR A 132 -9.96 2.66 -21.45
N MET A 133 -8.80 3.08 -21.95
CA MET A 133 -8.42 2.86 -23.35
C MET A 133 -8.40 1.37 -23.69
N PHE A 134 -7.78 0.55 -22.85
CA PHE A 134 -7.73 -0.90 -23.03
C PHE A 134 -9.14 -1.50 -23.10
N GLY A 135 -10.02 -1.17 -22.14
CA GLY A 135 -11.40 -1.65 -22.12
C GLY A 135 -12.18 -1.23 -23.37
N GLN A 136 -12.02 0.01 -23.82
CA GLN A 136 -12.71 0.53 -25.01
C GLN A 136 -12.30 -0.21 -26.29
N PHE A 137 -11.01 -0.52 -26.46
CA PHE A 137 -10.54 -1.33 -27.59
C PHE A 137 -11.20 -2.72 -27.62
N TRP A 138 -11.26 -3.40 -26.47
CA TRP A 138 -11.89 -4.72 -26.38
C TRP A 138 -13.39 -4.69 -26.63
N ILE A 139 -14.09 -3.65 -26.17
CA ILE A 139 -15.53 -3.49 -26.43
C ILE A 139 -15.78 -3.36 -27.93
N ILE A 140 -15.00 -2.54 -28.65
CA ILE A 140 -15.15 -2.37 -30.10
C ILE A 140 -14.94 -3.70 -30.82
N ILE A 141 -13.88 -4.44 -30.47
CA ILE A 141 -13.60 -5.77 -31.04
C ILE A 141 -14.76 -6.73 -30.77
N ALA A 142 -15.26 -6.78 -29.54
CA ALA A 142 -16.38 -7.62 -29.16
C ALA A 142 -17.64 -7.28 -29.98
N VAL A 143 -17.95 -6.00 -30.17
CA VAL A 143 -19.09 -5.56 -30.98
C VAL A 143 -18.94 -5.99 -32.43
N VAL A 144 -17.77 -5.76 -33.04
CA VAL A 144 -17.51 -6.12 -34.45
C VAL A 144 -17.59 -7.63 -34.67
N LEU A 145 -17.15 -8.45 -33.72
CA LEU A 145 -17.19 -9.91 -33.83
C LEU A 145 -18.55 -10.51 -33.47
N LEU A 146 -19.20 -10.01 -32.42
CA LEU A 146 -20.45 -10.60 -31.91
C LEU A 146 -21.68 -10.17 -32.72
N LEU A 147 -21.76 -8.92 -33.19
CA LEU A 147 -22.89 -8.46 -33.99
C LEU A 147 -23.15 -9.35 -35.22
N PRO A 148 -22.18 -9.60 -36.13
CA PRO A 148 -22.43 -10.42 -37.31
C PRO A 148 -22.77 -11.87 -36.94
N PHE A 149 -22.16 -12.42 -35.90
CA PHE A 149 -22.48 -13.75 -35.40
C PHE A 149 -23.93 -13.86 -34.91
N LEU A 150 -24.41 -12.87 -34.15
CA LEU A 150 -25.79 -12.82 -33.65
C LEU A 150 -26.81 -12.63 -34.79
N PHE A 151 -26.50 -11.76 -35.77
CA PHE A 151 -27.35 -11.59 -36.95
C PHE A 151 -27.41 -12.85 -37.82
N THR A 152 -26.29 -13.58 -37.97
CA THR A 152 -26.26 -14.83 -38.74
C THR A 152 -27.03 -15.96 -38.04
N ARG A 153 -27.00 -16.01 -36.70
CA ARG A 153 -27.80 -16.97 -35.91
C ARG A 153 -29.30 -16.70 -36.03
N LYS A 154 -29.74 -15.43 -35.97
CA LYS A 154 -31.16 -15.09 -36.15
C LYS A 154 -31.70 -15.47 -37.52
N LYS A 155 -30.90 -15.39 -38.58
CA LYS A 155 -31.28 -15.81 -39.94
C LYS A 155 -31.39 -17.33 -40.15
N LYS A 156 -30.85 -18.15 -39.24
CA LYS A 156 -30.92 -19.64 -39.32
C LYS A 156 -32.03 -20.24 -38.45
N ALA A 157 -32.66 -19.44 -37.59
CA ALA A 157 -33.65 -19.90 -36.60
C ALA A 157 -35.09 -19.44 -36.92
N GLY A 158 -35.30 -18.73 -38.03
CA GLY A 158 -36.62 -18.41 -38.61
C GLY A 158 -36.65 -18.83 -40.06
#